data_AF-A0A2S5MS84-F1
#
_entry.id   AF-A0A2S5MS84-F1
#
_cell.length_a   1.000
_cell.length_b   1.000
_cell.length_c   1.000
_cell.angle_alpha   90.00
_cell.angle_beta   90.00
_cell.angle_gamma   90.00
#
_symmetry.space_group_name_H-M   'P 1'
#
loop_
_entity.id
_entity.type
_entity.pdbx_description
1 polymer ?
#
loop_
_entity_poly.entity_id
_entity_poly.type
_entity_poly.pdbx_seq_one_letter_code
_entity_poly.pdbx_strand_id
1 'polypeptide(L)'
;MTIDLKGWWAVSDNGDDTVVKECVGSMPWGDKGIAVLVRDPKTQECDLTPYVTGYGWFAPEHKAAADAHAAKLIADYNAVEPDDDDGDGETEEVA
;
A
#
# COMPACT_ATOMS: atom_id res chain seq x y z
N MET A 1 -2.37 13.40 22.20
CA MET A 1 -1.07 13.67 21.54
C MET A 1 -1.34 13.59 20.05
N THR A 2 -1.13 14.68 19.30
CA THR A 2 -1.35 14.70 17.85
C THR A 2 0.02 14.55 17.19
N ILE A 3 0.25 13.45 16.48
CA ILE A 3 1.46 13.26 15.69
C ILE A 3 1.24 14.00 14.37
N ASP A 4 2.13 14.92 14.03
CA ASP A 4 2.14 15.55 12.71
C ASP A 4 2.93 14.64 11.76
N LEU A 5 2.21 14.07 10.79
CA LEU A 5 2.78 13.17 9.80
C LEU A 5 3.06 13.87 8.46
N LYS A 6 2.93 15.20 8.39
CA LYS A 6 3.22 15.93 7.16
C LYS A 6 4.68 15.72 6.72
N GLY A 7 4.86 15.42 5.44
CA GLY A 7 6.15 15.10 4.81
C GLY A 7 6.60 13.65 4.99
N TRP A 8 5.87 12.83 5.74
CA TRP A 8 6.19 11.41 5.88
C TRP A 8 5.81 10.64 4.61
N TRP A 9 6.48 9.50 4.39
CA TRP A 9 6.20 8.61 3.27
C TRP A 9 5.39 7.41 3.74
N ALA A 10 4.23 7.23 3.12
CA ALA A 10 3.33 6.12 3.38
C ALA A 10 3.50 5.09 2.25
N VAL A 11 3.91 3.87 2.57
CA VAL A 11 3.93 2.75 1.64
C VAL A 11 2.68 1.92 1.87
N SER A 12 1.81 1.81 0.87
CA SER A 12 0.63 0.95 0.92
C SER A 12 0.76 -0.14 -0.13
N ASP A 13 0.35 -1.34 0.26
CA ASP A 13 0.07 -2.45 -0.63
C ASP A 13 -1.46 -2.61 -0.67
N ASN A 14 -2.08 -2.20 -1.77
CA ASN A 14 -3.53 -2.29 -1.95
C ASN A 14 -3.95 -3.57 -2.68
N GLY A 15 -3.07 -4.58 -2.79
CA GLY A 15 -3.35 -5.83 -3.50
C GLY A 15 -3.24 -5.73 -5.03
N ASP A 16 -3.52 -4.56 -5.61
CA ASP A 16 -3.36 -4.30 -7.05
C ASP A 16 -2.12 -3.43 -7.38
N ASP A 17 -1.62 -2.66 -6.42
CA ASP A 17 -0.50 -1.74 -6.63
C ASP A 17 0.18 -1.41 -5.28
N THR A 18 1.50 -1.56 -5.21
CA THR A 18 2.30 -1.04 -4.09
C THR A 18 2.81 0.36 -4.43
N VAL A 19 2.45 1.36 -3.63
CA VAL A 19 2.75 2.77 -3.93
C VAL A 19 3.31 3.52 -2.72
N VAL A 20 4.27 4.41 -2.99
CA VAL A 20 4.81 5.37 -2.02
C VAL A 20 4.06 6.69 -2.19
N LYS A 21 3.31 7.09 -1.16
CA LYS A 21 2.53 8.34 -1.13
C LYS A 21 3.13 9.33 -0.15
N GLU A 22 3.08 10.61 -0.49
CA GLU A 22 3.47 11.70 0.41
C GLU A 22 2.32 12.00 1.37
N CYS A 23 2.54 11.98 2.67
CA CYS A 23 1.58 12.48 3.64
C CYS A 23 1.64 14.02 3.65
N VAL A 24 0.57 14.67 3.21
CA VAL A 24 0.51 16.14 3.11
C VAL A 24 -0.17 16.78 4.31
N GLY A 25 -0.76 15.97 5.19
CA GLY A 25 -1.30 16.41 6.46
C GLY A 25 -1.93 15.28 7.26
N SER A 26 -2.23 15.55 8.52
CA SER A 26 -2.90 14.62 9.43
C SER A 26 -3.94 15.37 10.25
N MET A 27 -5.05 14.73 10.55
CA MET A 27 -6.13 15.32 11.34
C MET A 27 -6.71 14.30 12.35
N PRO A 28 -7.23 14.77 13.49
CA PRO A 28 -7.96 13.90 14.41
C PRO A 28 -9.14 13.22 13.71
N TRP A 29 -9.33 11.93 13.94
CA TRP A 29 -10.44 11.14 13.40
C TRP A 29 -11.35 10.68 14.54
N GLY A 30 -12.16 11.62 15.04
CA GLY A 30 -13.00 11.42 16.22
C GLY A 30 -12.20 10.87 17.41
N ASP A 31 -12.80 9.96 18.15
CA ASP A 31 -12.14 9.28 19.28
C ASP A 31 -11.31 8.05 18.84
N LYS A 32 -11.26 7.77 17.53
CA LYS A 32 -10.71 6.52 16.98
C LYS A 32 -9.24 6.63 16.56
N GLY A 33 -8.68 7.83 16.46
CA GLY A 33 -7.26 8.02 16.14
C GLY A 33 -6.99 9.22 15.24
N ILE A 34 -6.09 9.04 14.27
CA ILE A 34 -5.63 10.07 13.33
C ILE A 34 -5.95 9.58 11.91
N ALA A 35 -6.57 10.44 11.11
CA ALA A 35 -6.67 10.26 9.67
C ALA A 35 -5.53 11.02 8.99
N VAL A 36 -5.02 10.48 7.90
CA VAL A 36 -3.92 11.06 7.13
C VAL A 36 -4.40 11.42 5.73
N LEU A 37 -3.98 12.59 5.26
CA LEU A 37 -4.17 13.02 3.88
C LEU A 37 -2.90 12.65 3.12
N VAL A 38 -3.01 11.72 2.18
CA VAL A 38 -1.90 11.25 1.36
C VAL A 38 -2.09 11.71 -0.07
N ARG A 39 -1.00 12.09 -0.73
CA ARG A 39 -1.00 12.50 -2.13
C ARG A 39 -0.50 11.36 -3.01
N ASP A 40 -1.29 11.03 -4.03
CA ASP A 40 -0.88 10.07 -5.05
C ASP A 40 0.28 10.64 -5.89
N PRO A 41 1.39 9.91 -6.05
CA PRO A 41 2.54 10.41 -6.79
C PRO A 41 2.27 10.57 -8.30
N LYS A 42 1.36 9.77 -8.88
CA LYS A 42 1.02 9.77 -10.31
C LYS A 42 -0.03 10.85 -10.61
N THR A 43 -1.15 10.86 -9.90
CA THR A 43 -2.28 11.77 -10.20
C THR A 43 -2.19 13.11 -9.48
N GLN A 44 -1.36 13.23 -8.44
CA GLN A 44 -1.29 14.39 -7.53
C GLN A 44 -2.58 14.65 -6.74
N GLU A 45 -3.56 13.75 -6.84
CA GLU A 45 -4.79 13.82 -6.06
C GLU A 45 -4.51 13.46 -4.60
N CYS A 46 -5.33 14.02 -3.70
CA CYS A 46 -5.17 13.83 -2.26
C CYS A 46 -6.33 12.99 -1.73
N ASP A 47 -6.00 11.85 -1.14
CA ASP A 47 -6.94 10.92 -0.54
C ASP A 47 -6.86 10.97 0.98
N LEU A 48 -8.03 10.99 1.62
CA LEU A 48 -8.11 10.88 3.06
C LEU A 48 -8.17 9.40 3.46
N THR A 49 -7.19 8.95 4.22
CA THR A 49 -7.11 7.58 4.74
C THR A 49 -7.44 7.58 6.25
N PRO A 50 -8.63 7.11 6.64
CA PRO A 50 -9.08 7.14 8.04
C PRO A 50 -8.50 6.03 8.92
N TYR A 51 -7.79 5.06 8.34
CA TYR A 51 -7.12 3.98 9.07
C TYR A 51 -5.69 3.78 8.55
N VAL A 52 -4.73 4.11 9.41
CA VAL A 52 -3.28 4.05 9.17
C VAL A 52 -2.74 2.61 9.18
N THR A 53 -3.58 1.64 9.56
CA THR A 53 -3.22 0.22 9.65
C THR A 53 -3.05 -0.38 8.26
N GLY A 54 -1.88 -0.96 7.99
CA GLY A 54 -1.53 -1.55 6.68
C GLY A 54 -0.49 -0.75 5.90
N TYR A 55 -0.11 0.43 6.38
CA TYR A 55 0.96 1.23 5.76
C TYR A 55 2.31 1.05 6.47
N GLY A 56 3.37 0.95 5.69
CA GLY A 56 4.73 1.19 6.15
C GLY A 56 5.01 2.70 6.20
N TRP A 57 5.36 3.25 7.36
CA TRP A 57 5.61 4.68 7.53
C TRP A 57 7.09 4.98 7.65
N PHE A 58 7.56 5.95 6.87
CA PHE A 58 8.96 6.38 6.85
C PHE A 58 9.05 7.88 7.09
N ALA A 59 10.03 8.28 7.90
CA ALA A 59 10.30 9.68 8.17
C ALA A 59 10.65 10.45 6.87
N PRO A 60 10.46 11.78 6.82
CA PRO A 60 10.66 12.58 5.62
C PRO A 60 12.04 12.40 4.96
N GLU A 61 13.10 12.26 5.74
CA GLU A 61 14.48 12.05 5.29
C GLU A 61 14.75 10.64 4.71
N HIS A 62 13.81 9.72 4.84
CA HIS A 62 13.97 8.32 4.50
C HIS A 62 13.18 7.90 3.25
N LYS A 63 12.99 8.82 2.29
CA LYS A 63 12.30 8.51 1.02
C LYS A 63 12.93 7.31 0.29
N ALA A 64 14.26 7.25 0.19
CA ALA A 64 14.94 6.14 -0.47
C ALA A 64 14.68 4.79 0.20
N ALA A 65 14.50 4.76 1.52
CA ALA A 65 14.14 3.56 2.25
C ALA A 65 12.68 3.15 2.00
N ALA A 66 11.77 4.13 1.91
CA ALA A 66 10.37 3.89 1.53
C ALA A 66 10.27 3.31 0.10
N ASP A 67 11.01 3.88 -0.85
CA ASP A 67 11.08 3.39 -2.23
C ASP A 67 11.64 1.96 -2.30
N ALA A 68 12.72 1.67 -1.56
CA ALA A 68 13.30 0.33 -1.49
C ALA A 68 12.35 -0.70 -0.85
N HIS A 69 11.58 -0.28 0.16
CA HIS A 69 10.59 -1.13 0.79
C HIS A 69 9.44 -1.47 -0.16
N ALA A 70 8.92 -0.47 -0.90
CA ALA A 70 7.90 -0.69 -1.93
C ALA A 70 8.39 -1.64 -3.03
N ALA A 71 9.61 -1.44 -3.54
CA ALA A 71 10.20 -2.31 -4.55
C ALA A 71 10.32 -3.77 -4.09
N LYS A 72 10.63 -3.98 -2.80
CA LYS A 72 10.71 -5.32 -2.21
C LYS A 72 9.33 -5.99 -2.15
N LEU A 73 8.30 -5.28 -1.71
CA LEU A 73 6.93 -5.82 -1.65
C LEU A 73 6.44 -6.26 -3.05
N ILE A 74 6.72 -5.46 -4.08
CA ILE A 74 6.40 -5.81 -5.48
C ILE A 74 7.13 -7.08 -5.91
N ALA A 75 8.42 -7.19 -5.57
CA ALA A 75 9.22 -8.37 -5.91
C ALA A 75 8.71 -9.63 -5.20
N ASP A 76 8.39 -9.52 -3.90
CA ASP A 76 7.86 -10.63 -3.11
C ASP A 76 6.47 -11.06 -3.63
N TYR A 77 5.62 -10.12 -4.06
CA TYR A 77 4.32 -10.43 -4.70
C TYR A 77 4.48 -11.17 -6.02
N ASN A 78 5.36 -10.71 -6.91
CA ASN A 78 5.60 -11.36 -8.21
C ASN A 78 6.31 -12.72 -8.09
N ALA A 79 6.98 -12.99 -6.97
CA ALA A 79 7.61 -14.28 -6.70
C ALA A 79 6.61 -15.36 -6.24
N VAL A 80 5.40 -14.95 -5.85
CA VAL A 80 4.26 -15.87 -5.69
C VAL A 80 3.73 -16.13 -7.11
N GLU A 81 4.17 -17.20 -7.74
CA GLU A 81 3.55 -17.68 -8.98
C GLU A 81 2.03 -17.82 -8.75
N PRO A 82 1.16 -17.44 -9.69
CA PRO A 82 -0.21 -17.96 -9.64
C PRO A 82 -0.07 -19.48 -9.62
N ASP A 83 -0.77 -20.17 -8.71
CA ASP A 83 -0.97 -21.60 -8.86
C ASP A 83 -1.47 -21.82 -10.30
N ASP A 84 -0.59 -22.37 -11.16
CA ASP A 84 -0.98 -22.99 -12.41
C ASP A 84 -1.83 -24.23 -12.03
N ASP A 85 -3.07 -24.00 -11.61
CA ASP A 85 -4.12 -25.03 -11.66
C ASP A 85 -4.51 -25.16 -13.15
N ASP A 86 -3.60 -25.74 -13.92
CA ASP A 86 -3.86 -26.39 -15.20
C ASP A 86 -4.73 -27.64 -14.96
N GLY A 87 -5.94 -27.43 -14.45
CA GLY A 87 -6.99 -28.43 -14.30
C GLY A 87 -7.65 -28.77 -15.65
N ASP A 88 -6.85 -29.08 -16.68
CA ASP A 88 -7.35 -29.75 -17.89
C ASP A 88 -7.27 -31.26 -17.67
N GLY A 89 -8.39 -31.82 -17.22
CA GLY A 89 -8.59 -33.25 -17.04
C GLY A 89 -9.98 -33.62 -17.53
N GLU A 90 -10.16 -33.59 -18.85
CA GLU A 90 -11.29 -34.16 -19.55
C GLU A 90 -11.65 -35.54 -18.96
N THR A 91 -12.85 -35.69 -18.41
CA THR A 91 -13.42 -37.03 -18.20
C THR A 91 -14.27 -37.37 -19.41
N GLU A 92 -13.69 -38.17 -20.31
CA GLU A 92 -14.38 -38.85 -21.41
C GLU A 92 -15.73 -39.44 -20.94
N GLU A 93 -16.77 -39.16 -21.72
CA GLU A 93 -18.03 -39.88 -21.69
C GLU A 93 -17.79 -41.33 -22.13
N VAL A 94 -17.96 -42.29 -21.22
CA VAL A 94 -18.03 -43.71 -21.57
C VAL A 94 -19.32 -44.35 -21.06
N ALA A 95 -20.19 -44.63 -22.06
CA ALA A 95 -21.28 -45.61 -22.13
C ALA A 95 -22.64 -45.31 -21.47
#